data_AF-A0A7Y0AVR1-F1
#
_entry.id   AF-A0A7Y0AVR1-F1
#
_cell.length_a   1.000
_cell.length_b   1.000
_cell.length_c   1.000
_cell.angle_alpha   90.00
_cell.angle_beta   90.00
_cell.angle_gamma   90.00
#
_symmetry.space_group_name_H-M   'P 1'
#
loop_
_entity.id
_entity.type
_entity.pdbx_description
1 polymer ?
#
loop_
_entity_poly.entity_id
_entity_poly.type
_entity_poly.pdbx_seq_one_letter_code
_entity_poly.pdbx_strand_id
1 'polypeptide(L)'
;MAVMLQTRTLRAAPAGNVLQVEATRGTRIDVLDGSTPPWAKVRLLIEGKPEGWVSADAIDADSDTLPSLDKDLVARQCTEQSAMFGSNAFYLMTVAQLRSNISGTPPAGTAGPGPFCFSPGEWERHGADPGFGIHYRPEEIGDWRAQCTLAAIMAVDMQVSLATALRRQPNMTELFLAQIVGASAATRALTAPDSPTAEILQIARDKAQAEGIDPENLNGRDASLLAGATIQEVLDAITAKLAEALEAVRPLVRKAVDELIKVLAEFGGTGPVGLALIRRQSSYLATAEKKAMAKLIMEKFAAQGFGTVQQIAAVANAIAESGLNPNASNTAGERSFGLFQLNQNGGVGFGHDEAELKDPDRNIEIMLAEIAKPYQRANRHAFAATTSLHEAVRIFVHHFEKPANKTGETAHRFEIAQGLVG
;
A
#
# COMPACT_ATOMS: atom_id res chain seq x y z
N MET A 1 -27.68 9.12 15.76
CA MET A 1 -27.69 8.18 14.62
C MET A 1 -26.27 8.13 14.12
N ALA A 2 -25.78 6.95 13.74
CA ALA A 2 -24.37 6.72 13.45
C ALA A 2 -24.13 6.47 11.95
N VAL A 3 -22.88 6.50 11.50
CA VAL A 3 -22.50 6.24 10.11
C VAL A 3 -21.26 5.35 10.02
N MET A 4 -21.20 4.51 8.98
CA MET A 4 -19.98 3.77 8.63
C MET A 4 -18.92 4.72 8.07
N LEU A 5 -17.76 4.79 8.71
CA LEU A 5 -16.58 5.53 8.24
C LEU A 5 -15.76 4.75 7.21
N GLN A 6 -15.78 3.41 7.29
CA GLN A 6 -15.01 2.51 6.43
C GLN A 6 -15.87 1.31 6.03
N THR A 7 -15.67 0.78 4.83
CA THR A 7 -16.36 -0.45 4.41
C THR A 7 -15.85 -1.65 5.21
N ARG A 8 -16.77 -2.47 5.73
CA ARG A 8 -16.46 -3.68 6.51
C ARG A 8 -17.45 -4.78 6.21
N THR A 9 -17.00 -6.04 6.20
CA THR A 9 -17.93 -7.17 6.25
C THR A 9 -18.40 -7.38 7.69
N LEU A 10 -19.71 -7.44 7.90
CA LEU A 10 -20.32 -7.73 9.20
C LEU A 10 -19.86 -9.09 9.72
N ARG A 11 -19.70 -9.22 11.05
CA ARG A 11 -19.35 -10.47 11.72
C ARG A 11 -20.44 -10.96 12.67
N ALA A 12 -20.52 -12.28 12.86
CA ALA A 12 -21.50 -12.90 13.76
C ALA A 12 -21.23 -12.59 15.25
N ALA A 13 -19.96 -12.39 15.60
CA ALA A 13 -19.47 -12.10 16.95
C ALA A 13 -18.21 -11.19 16.86
N PRO A 14 -17.75 -10.56 17.96
CA PRO A 14 -16.46 -9.88 18.00
C PRO A 14 -15.34 -10.81 17.51
N ALA A 15 -14.62 -10.42 16.46
CA ALA A 15 -13.61 -11.24 15.77
C ALA A 15 -14.12 -12.61 15.23
N GLY A 16 -15.43 -12.85 15.19
CA GLY A 16 -16.04 -14.10 14.71
C GLY A 16 -16.13 -14.18 13.18
N ASN A 17 -16.80 -15.23 12.69
CA ASN A 17 -16.99 -15.46 11.26
C ASN A 17 -17.68 -14.27 10.57
N VAL A 18 -17.26 -14.00 9.34
CA VAL A 18 -17.89 -12.98 8.49
C VAL A 18 -19.25 -13.45 7.97
N LEU A 19 -20.22 -12.54 7.93
CA LEU A 19 -21.60 -12.80 7.52
C LEU A 19 -21.85 -12.59 6.02
N GLN A 20 -20.80 -12.31 5.24
CA GLN A 20 -20.90 -11.98 3.80
C GLN A 20 -21.84 -10.79 3.50
N VAL A 21 -22.11 -9.95 4.49
CA VAL A 21 -22.86 -8.70 4.33
C VAL A 21 -21.87 -7.56 4.49
N GLU A 22 -21.77 -6.71 3.48
CA GLU A 22 -20.92 -5.52 3.53
C GLU A 22 -21.68 -4.32 4.12
N ALA A 23 -21.10 -3.74 5.16
CA ALA A 23 -21.42 -2.43 5.67
C ALA A 23 -20.56 -1.40 4.93
N THR A 24 -21.08 -0.85 3.85
CA THR A 24 -20.38 0.14 3.02
C THR A 24 -20.23 1.48 3.73
N ARG A 25 -19.09 2.16 3.51
CA ARG A 25 -18.86 3.53 3.98
C ARG A 25 -20.02 4.46 3.62
N GLY A 26 -20.42 5.33 4.54
CA GLY A 26 -21.54 6.26 4.39
C GLY A 26 -22.91 5.64 4.71
N THR A 27 -22.99 4.31 4.86
CA THR A 27 -24.22 3.66 5.32
C THR A 27 -24.56 4.15 6.73
N ARG A 28 -25.78 4.63 6.93
CA ARG A 28 -26.30 4.98 8.25
C ARG A 28 -26.55 3.71 9.06
N ILE A 29 -26.26 3.76 10.35
CA ILE A 29 -26.37 2.60 11.24
C ILE A 29 -26.99 2.99 12.58
N ASP A 30 -27.58 2.00 13.24
CA ASP A 30 -27.79 2.03 14.69
C ASP A 30 -26.62 1.31 15.38
N VAL A 31 -26.02 1.93 16.39
CA VAL A 31 -25.07 1.23 17.28
C VAL A 31 -25.88 0.51 18.35
N LEU A 32 -25.89 -0.83 18.29
CA LEU A 32 -26.65 -1.68 19.20
C LEU A 32 -25.85 -2.03 20.47
N ASP A 33 -24.53 -2.15 20.34
CA ASP A 33 -23.63 -2.44 21.46
C ASP A 33 -22.22 -1.88 21.17
N GLY A 34 -21.72 -0.98 22.02
CA GLY A 34 -20.36 -0.43 21.96
C GLY A 34 -19.49 -0.82 23.17
N SER A 35 -19.96 -1.75 24.01
CA SER A 35 -19.33 -2.09 25.29
C SER A 35 -18.15 -3.06 25.18
N THR A 36 -17.86 -3.57 23.97
CA THR A 36 -16.83 -4.60 23.74
C THR A 36 -15.69 -4.10 22.83
N PRO A 37 -14.80 -3.19 23.29
CA PRO A 37 -13.65 -2.75 22.50
C PRO A 37 -12.77 -3.92 22.02
N PRO A 38 -12.24 -3.89 20.79
CA PRO A 38 -12.32 -2.81 19.78
C PRO A 38 -13.52 -2.96 18.81
N TRP A 39 -14.60 -3.62 19.21
CA TRP A 39 -15.74 -3.95 18.34
C TRP A 39 -17.01 -3.19 18.74
N ALA A 40 -17.88 -2.97 17.76
CA ALA A 40 -19.23 -2.48 17.96
C ALA A 40 -20.23 -3.36 17.19
N LYS A 41 -21.35 -3.70 17.83
CA LYS A 41 -22.49 -4.33 17.15
C LYS A 41 -23.34 -3.22 16.54
N VAL A 42 -23.64 -3.36 15.26
CA VAL A 42 -24.36 -2.36 14.47
C VAL A 42 -25.52 -3.00 13.72
N ARG A 43 -26.53 -2.18 13.40
CA ARG A 43 -27.59 -2.49 12.45
C ARG A 43 -27.49 -1.54 11.28
N LEU A 44 -27.40 -2.06 10.06
CA LEU A 44 -27.39 -1.22 8.86
C LEU A 44 -28.79 -0.70 8.56
N LEU A 45 -28.93 0.59 8.28
CA LEU A 45 -30.21 1.21 7.92
C LEU A 45 -30.47 1.12 6.41
N ILE A 46 -30.36 -0.10 5.88
CA ILE A 46 -30.66 -0.49 4.50
C ILE A 46 -31.81 -1.52 4.48
N GLU A 47 -32.22 -1.98 3.30
CA GLU A 47 -33.21 -3.06 3.16
C GLU A 47 -32.76 -4.33 3.89
N GLY A 48 -33.69 -5.00 4.58
CA GLY A 48 -33.40 -6.18 5.41
C GLY A 48 -32.76 -5.87 6.78
N LYS A 49 -32.30 -4.64 7.01
CA LYS A 49 -31.71 -4.17 8.28
C LYS A 49 -30.73 -5.16 8.94
N PRO A 50 -29.73 -5.67 8.20
CA PRO A 50 -28.83 -6.69 8.73
C PRO A 50 -28.06 -6.17 9.94
N GLU A 51 -27.80 -7.09 10.88
CA GLU A 51 -27.05 -6.82 12.11
C GLU A 51 -25.74 -7.61 12.13
N GLY A 52 -24.72 -7.03 12.74
CA GLY A 52 -23.46 -7.74 12.97
C GLY A 52 -22.42 -6.86 13.65
N TRP A 53 -21.24 -7.41 13.83
CA TRP A 53 -20.12 -6.74 14.48
C TRP A 53 -19.15 -6.16 13.44
N VAL A 54 -18.73 -4.92 13.68
CA VAL A 54 -17.66 -4.22 12.95
C VAL A 54 -16.64 -3.67 13.94
N SER A 55 -15.46 -3.28 13.45
CA SER A 55 -14.49 -2.61 14.31
C SER A 55 -15.00 -1.21 14.68
N ALA A 56 -14.84 -0.82 15.95
CA ALA A 56 -15.39 0.43 16.47
C ALA A 56 -14.76 1.68 15.80
N ASP A 57 -13.55 1.56 15.27
CA ASP A 57 -12.87 2.60 14.47
C ASP A 57 -13.46 2.77 13.06
N ALA A 58 -14.32 1.84 12.62
CA ALA A 58 -14.98 1.89 11.32
C ALA A 58 -16.32 2.64 11.37
N ILE A 59 -16.72 3.19 12.52
CA ILE A 59 -17.98 3.91 12.70
C ILE A 59 -17.77 5.26 13.38
N ASP A 60 -18.65 6.20 13.08
CA ASP A 60 -18.87 7.38 13.90
C ASP A 60 -20.20 7.19 14.61
N ALA A 61 -20.15 6.99 15.92
CA ALA A 61 -21.32 6.72 16.74
C ALA A 61 -22.19 7.97 16.95
N ASP A 62 -21.61 9.15 16.77
CA ASP A 62 -22.19 10.44 17.15
C ASP A 62 -22.71 11.23 15.94
N SER A 63 -22.35 10.84 14.71
CA SER A 63 -22.79 11.48 13.45
C SER A 63 -23.46 10.50 12.49
N ASP A 64 -24.50 10.96 11.78
CA ASP A 64 -25.13 10.23 10.67
C ASP A 64 -24.63 10.70 9.28
N THR A 65 -23.64 11.57 9.26
CA THR A 65 -22.97 12.08 8.07
C THR A 65 -21.46 11.80 8.13
N LEU A 66 -20.87 11.50 6.98
CA LEU A 66 -19.43 11.27 6.89
C LEU A 66 -18.67 12.55 7.29
N PRO A 67 -17.73 12.47 8.25
CA PRO A 67 -16.89 13.60 8.56
C PRO A 67 -16.05 13.99 7.35
N SER A 68 -15.67 15.27 7.28
CA SER A 68 -14.61 15.71 6.38
C SER A 68 -13.36 14.87 6.61
N LEU A 69 -12.64 14.53 5.54
CA LEU A 69 -11.40 13.77 5.69
C LEU A 69 -10.41 14.57 6.53
N ASP A 70 -9.81 13.89 7.50
CA ASP A 70 -8.72 14.44 8.30
C ASP A 70 -7.49 14.61 7.41
N LYS A 71 -7.09 15.86 7.18
CA LYS A 71 -5.97 16.18 6.28
C LYS A 71 -4.64 15.69 6.82
N ASP A 72 -4.46 15.59 8.13
CA ASP A 72 -3.25 14.99 8.74
C ASP A 72 -3.19 13.49 8.46
N LEU A 73 -4.32 12.77 8.57
CA LEU A 73 -4.37 11.35 8.22
C LEU A 73 -4.12 11.10 6.73
N VAL A 74 -4.68 11.94 5.85
CA VAL A 74 -4.40 11.83 4.40
C VAL A 74 -2.93 12.13 4.09
N ALA A 75 -2.33 13.13 4.76
CA ALA A 75 -0.90 13.43 4.62
C ALA A 75 -0.02 12.25 5.04
N ARG A 76 -0.33 11.64 6.18
CA ARG A 76 0.38 10.44 6.65
C ARG A 76 0.27 9.29 5.66
N GLN A 77 -0.94 8.99 5.20
CA GLN A 77 -1.15 7.94 4.20
C GLN A 77 -0.37 8.24 2.92
N CYS A 78 -0.45 9.45 2.37
CA CYS A 78 0.31 9.84 1.17
C CYS A 78 1.82 9.67 1.38
N THR A 79 2.35 10.08 2.54
CA THR A 79 3.77 9.89 2.90
C THR A 79 4.16 8.42 2.96
N GLU A 80 3.35 7.56 3.58
CA GLU A 80 3.57 6.12 3.66
C GLU A 80 3.53 5.46 2.26
N GLN A 81 2.52 5.80 1.44
CA GLN A 81 2.41 5.28 0.07
C GLN A 81 3.58 5.77 -0.81
N SER A 82 4.00 7.02 -0.66
CA SER A 82 5.18 7.54 -1.36
C SER A 82 6.46 6.81 -0.98
N ALA A 83 6.67 6.54 0.31
CA ALA A 83 7.80 5.73 0.75
C ALA A 83 7.75 4.29 0.20
N MET A 84 6.54 3.72 0.08
CA MET A 84 6.32 2.35 -0.37
C MET A 84 6.51 2.16 -1.89
N PHE A 85 5.97 3.07 -2.69
CA PHE A 85 5.95 2.96 -4.16
C PHE A 85 7.00 3.82 -4.86
N GLY A 86 7.71 4.69 -4.12
CA GLY A 86 8.71 5.60 -4.69
C GLY A 86 8.13 6.85 -5.33
N SER A 87 6.89 7.21 -4.98
CA SER A 87 6.26 8.47 -5.43
C SER A 87 6.68 9.65 -4.53
N ASN A 88 6.13 10.85 -4.78
CA ASN A 88 6.43 12.04 -4.00
C ASN A 88 5.25 12.46 -3.12
N ALA A 89 5.43 12.51 -1.79
CA ALA A 89 4.35 12.79 -0.84
C ALA A 89 3.76 14.20 -1.01
N PHE A 90 4.61 15.19 -1.30
CA PHE A 90 4.16 16.55 -1.60
C PHE A 90 3.31 16.57 -2.86
N TYR A 91 3.69 15.80 -3.89
CA TYR A 91 2.90 15.69 -5.11
C TYR A 91 1.50 15.10 -4.85
N LEU A 92 1.44 13.94 -4.19
CA LEU A 92 0.15 13.27 -3.91
C LEU A 92 -0.80 14.18 -3.12
N MET A 93 -0.29 14.81 -2.06
CA MET A 93 -1.08 15.74 -1.26
C MET A 93 -1.50 16.99 -2.04
N THR A 94 -0.62 17.50 -2.91
CA THR A 94 -0.94 18.66 -3.76
C THR A 94 -2.06 18.32 -4.74
N VAL A 95 -2.01 17.14 -5.38
CA VAL A 95 -3.06 16.67 -6.29
C VAL A 95 -4.39 16.47 -5.55
N ALA A 96 -4.37 15.84 -4.38
CA ALA A 96 -5.57 15.67 -3.55
C ALA A 96 -6.20 17.01 -3.14
N GLN A 97 -5.36 17.98 -2.74
CA GLN A 97 -5.78 19.33 -2.39
C GLN A 97 -6.35 20.08 -3.59
N LEU A 98 -5.71 19.99 -4.75
CA LEU A 98 -6.17 20.62 -5.98
C LEU A 98 -7.52 20.05 -6.44
N ARG A 99 -7.68 18.71 -6.42
CA ARG A 99 -8.85 18.05 -6.99
C ARG A 99 -10.08 18.10 -6.10
N SER A 100 -9.92 18.09 -4.78
CA SER A 100 -11.06 17.95 -3.85
C SER A 100 -10.96 18.83 -2.61
N ASN A 101 -9.89 19.60 -2.43
CA ASN A 101 -9.55 20.21 -1.14
C ASN A 101 -9.40 19.16 -0.02
N ILE A 102 -8.98 17.93 -0.38
CA ILE A 102 -8.86 16.76 0.51
C ILE A 102 -10.22 16.46 1.15
N SER A 103 -11.24 16.29 0.30
CA SER A 103 -12.61 16.03 0.73
C SER A 103 -13.03 14.60 0.40
N GLY A 104 -13.92 14.04 1.23
CA GLY A 104 -14.60 12.78 0.92
C GLY A 104 -15.70 12.95 -0.13
N THR A 105 -16.17 14.19 -0.30
CA THR A 105 -17.26 14.57 -1.21
C THR A 105 -16.67 15.24 -2.46
N PRO A 106 -17.05 14.82 -3.67
CA PRO A 106 -16.60 15.45 -4.90
C PRO A 106 -17.01 16.92 -4.95
N PRO A 107 -16.14 17.83 -5.44
CA PRO A 107 -16.58 19.16 -5.85
C PRO A 107 -17.67 19.09 -6.92
N ALA A 108 -18.48 20.14 -7.01
CA ALA A 108 -19.49 20.24 -8.05
C ALA A 108 -18.85 20.10 -9.44
N GLY A 109 -19.34 19.17 -10.26
CA GLY A 109 -18.84 18.93 -11.62
C GLY A 109 -17.73 17.88 -11.74
N THR A 110 -17.32 17.21 -10.66
CA THR A 110 -16.38 16.06 -10.74
C THR A 110 -17.12 14.72 -10.62
N ALA A 111 -16.61 13.68 -11.30
CA ALA A 111 -17.28 12.38 -11.40
C ALA A 111 -16.93 11.39 -10.28
N GLY A 112 -15.97 11.71 -9.41
CA GLY A 112 -15.34 10.75 -8.51
C GLY A 112 -15.36 11.15 -7.03
N PRO A 113 -15.72 10.25 -6.09
CA PRO A 113 -15.64 10.56 -4.66
C PRO A 113 -14.20 10.70 -4.18
N GLY A 114 -14.03 11.17 -2.94
CA GLY A 114 -12.75 11.13 -2.22
C GLY A 114 -11.67 12.10 -2.73
N PRO A 115 -10.46 12.00 -2.15
CA PRO A 115 -9.47 13.07 -2.25
C PRO A 115 -8.93 13.27 -3.67
N PHE A 116 -8.88 12.21 -4.49
CA PHE A 116 -8.30 12.25 -5.83
C PHE A 116 -9.33 12.32 -6.95
N CYS A 117 -10.63 12.25 -6.61
CA CYS A 117 -11.75 12.31 -7.55
C CYS A 117 -11.53 11.43 -8.80
N PHE A 118 -11.16 10.16 -8.60
CA PHE A 118 -11.05 9.21 -9.70
C PHE A 118 -12.42 8.96 -10.33
N SER A 119 -12.50 9.01 -11.65
CA SER A 119 -13.71 8.57 -12.35
C SER A 119 -13.87 7.05 -12.22
N PRO A 120 -15.10 6.51 -12.38
CA PRO A 120 -15.30 5.06 -12.47
C PRO A 120 -14.41 4.40 -13.55
N GLY A 121 -14.19 5.08 -14.69
CA GLY A 121 -13.32 4.59 -15.74
C GLY A 121 -11.83 4.59 -15.38
N GLU A 122 -11.32 5.60 -14.67
CA GLU A 122 -9.94 5.56 -14.13
C GLU A 122 -9.80 4.42 -13.12
N TRP A 123 -10.78 4.27 -12.23
CA TRP A 123 -10.76 3.24 -11.19
C TRP A 123 -10.81 1.83 -11.77
N GLU A 124 -11.66 1.57 -12.76
CA GLU A 124 -11.73 0.26 -13.42
C GLU A 124 -10.43 -0.09 -14.14
N ARG A 125 -9.79 0.90 -14.79
CA ARG A 125 -8.54 0.67 -15.54
C ARG A 125 -7.34 0.42 -14.66
N HIS A 126 -7.22 1.14 -13.53
CA HIS A 126 -6.01 1.13 -12.71
C HIS A 126 -6.18 0.46 -11.35
N GLY A 127 -7.43 0.23 -10.91
CA GLY A 127 -7.74 -0.33 -9.60
C GLY A 127 -7.29 -1.77 -9.41
N ALA A 128 -6.90 -2.46 -10.48
CA ALA A 128 -6.30 -3.78 -10.43
C ALA A 128 -4.95 -3.81 -11.17
N ASP A 129 -3.88 -4.01 -10.42
CA ASP A 129 -2.52 -4.17 -10.94
C ASP A 129 -1.81 -5.30 -10.18
N PRO A 130 -1.64 -6.48 -10.81
CA PRO A 130 -0.93 -7.61 -10.21
C PRO A 130 0.54 -7.32 -9.88
N GLY A 131 1.18 -6.39 -10.60
CA GLY A 131 2.57 -5.97 -10.37
C GLY A 131 2.74 -5.23 -9.04
N PHE A 132 1.69 -4.52 -8.60
CA PHE A 132 1.65 -3.83 -7.31
C PHE A 132 0.81 -4.57 -6.25
N GLY A 133 0.23 -5.73 -6.60
CA GLY A 133 -0.58 -6.54 -5.69
C GLY A 133 -1.90 -5.88 -5.28
N ILE A 134 -2.45 -5.00 -6.12
CA ILE A 134 -3.73 -4.34 -5.84
C ILE A 134 -4.85 -4.94 -6.69
N HIS A 135 -6.03 -5.11 -6.07
CA HIS A 135 -7.24 -5.66 -6.68
C HIS A 135 -8.47 -4.99 -6.07
N TYR A 136 -8.64 -3.70 -6.33
CA TYR A 136 -9.78 -2.94 -5.83
C TYR A 136 -11.03 -3.19 -6.67
N ARG A 137 -12.17 -3.32 -5.98
CA ARG A 137 -13.49 -3.49 -6.56
C ARG A 137 -14.08 -2.13 -6.92
N PRO A 138 -15.03 -2.05 -7.88
CA PRO A 138 -15.68 -0.79 -8.24
C PRO A 138 -16.29 -0.02 -7.07
N GLU A 139 -16.83 -0.72 -6.07
CA GLU A 139 -17.46 -0.14 -4.89
C GLU A 139 -16.44 0.52 -3.93
N GLU A 140 -15.17 0.18 -4.07
CA GLU A 140 -14.08 0.68 -3.24
C GLU A 140 -13.52 2.02 -3.75
N ILE A 141 -14.05 2.57 -4.85
CA ILE A 141 -13.66 3.88 -5.37
C ILE A 141 -13.82 5.00 -4.33
N GLY A 142 -14.72 4.84 -3.35
CA GLY A 142 -14.89 5.79 -2.24
C GLY A 142 -13.93 5.62 -1.06
N ASP A 143 -13.08 4.60 -1.06
CA ASP A 143 -12.06 4.38 -0.03
C ASP A 143 -10.85 5.28 -0.28
N TRP A 144 -10.75 6.34 0.52
CA TRP A 144 -9.70 7.34 0.37
C TRP A 144 -8.28 6.78 0.55
N ARG A 145 -8.09 5.68 1.31
CA ARG A 145 -6.78 5.04 1.46
C ARG A 145 -6.39 4.28 0.20
N ALA A 146 -7.32 3.51 -0.35
CA ALA A 146 -7.14 2.85 -1.64
C ALA A 146 -6.86 3.89 -2.75
N GLN A 147 -7.53 5.05 -2.72
CA GLN A 147 -7.20 6.14 -3.63
C GLN A 147 -5.77 6.68 -3.44
N CYS A 148 -5.28 6.81 -2.20
CA CYS A 148 -3.89 7.24 -1.96
C CYS A 148 -2.88 6.24 -2.56
N THR A 149 -3.13 4.94 -2.40
CA THR A 149 -2.31 3.88 -2.98
C THR A 149 -2.33 3.96 -4.50
N LEU A 150 -3.52 4.02 -5.10
CA LEU A 150 -3.68 4.11 -6.54
C LEU A 150 -3.02 5.36 -7.12
N ALA A 151 -3.19 6.52 -6.48
CA ALA A 151 -2.56 7.77 -6.88
C ALA A 151 -1.03 7.70 -6.83
N ALA A 152 -0.46 7.00 -5.83
CA ALA A 152 0.98 6.78 -5.72
C ALA A 152 1.53 5.96 -6.88
N ILE A 153 0.85 4.86 -7.22
CA ILE A 153 1.22 3.97 -8.34
C ILE A 153 1.13 4.73 -9.66
N MET A 154 -0.02 5.35 -9.95
CA MET A 154 -0.23 6.13 -11.17
C MET A 154 0.79 7.27 -11.31
N ALA A 155 1.20 7.91 -10.21
CA ALA A 155 2.23 8.95 -10.25
C ALA A 155 3.60 8.40 -10.66
N VAL A 156 4.00 7.24 -10.15
CA VAL A 156 5.29 6.62 -10.46
C VAL A 156 5.32 6.13 -11.90
N ASP A 157 4.29 5.43 -12.35
CA ASP A 157 4.22 4.92 -13.73
C ASP A 157 4.24 6.06 -14.75
N MET A 158 3.49 7.13 -14.47
CA MET A 158 3.48 8.31 -15.32
C MET A 158 4.82 9.05 -15.28
N GLN A 159 5.46 9.16 -14.11
CA GLN A 159 6.78 9.77 -13.98
C GLN A 159 7.83 9.00 -14.79
N VAL A 160 7.84 7.66 -14.72
CA VAL A 160 8.75 6.81 -15.51
C VAL A 160 8.52 6.98 -17.00
N SER A 161 7.25 6.92 -17.43
CA SER A 161 6.86 7.04 -18.84
C SER A 161 7.28 8.40 -19.41
N LEU A 162 6.94 9.48 -18.71
CA LEU A 162 7.28 10.84 -19.13
C LEU A 162 8.79 11.09 -19.05
N ALA A 163 9.47 10.62 -18.00
CA ALA A 163 10.92 10.80 -17.89
C ALA A 163 11.68 10.11 -19.01
N THR A 164 11.21 8.93 -19.43
CA THR A 164 11.77 8.20 -20.58
C THR A 164 11.58 8.98 -21.87
N ALA A 165 10.38 9.51 -22.11
CA ALA A 165 10.09 10.29 -23.30
C ALA A 165 10.89 11.60 -23.37
N LEU A 166 11.04 12.30 -22.24
CA LEU A 166 11.76 13.57 -22.14
C LEU A 166 13.28 13.41 -21.99
N ARG A 167 13.76 12.20 -21.65
CA ARG A 167 15.15 11.92 -21.24
C ARG A 167 15.65 12.77 -20.07
N ARG A 168 14.73 13.16 -19.19
CA ARG A 168 14.99 13.89 -17.94
C ARG A 168 13.84 13.68 -16.97
N GLN A 169 14.05 13.90 -15.68
CA GLN A 169 12.96 13.88 -14.71
C GLN A 169 11.97 15.03 -14.99
N PRO A 170 10.65 14.76 -14.97
CA PRO A 170 9.64 15.80 -15.07
C PRO A 170 9.51 16.57 -13.74
N ASN A 171 9.12 17.85 -13.83
CA ASN A 171 8.68 18.61 -12.67
C ASN A 171 7.20 18.32 -12.33
N MET A 172 6.68 18.93 -11.25
CA MET A 172 5.32 18.68 -10.77
C MET A 172 4.23 19.06 -11.79
N THR A 173 4.38 20.20 -12.46
CA THR A 173 3.46 20.67 -13.51
C THR A 173 3.43 19.69 -14.68
N GLU A 174 4.61 19.27 -15.13
CA GLU A 174 4.77 18.35 -16.26
C GLU A 174 4.18 16.97 -15.95
N LEU A 175 4.43 16.45 -14.75
CA LEU A 175 3.88 15.18 -14.29
C LEU A 175 2.36 15.24 -14.19
N PHE A 176 1.81 16.32 -13.62
CA PHE A 176 0.36 16.48 -13.51
C PHE A 176 -0.32 16.65 -14.88
N LEU A 177 0.28 17.40 -15.79
CA LEU A 177 -0.20 17.48 -17.17
C LEU A 177 -0.25 16.07 -17.79
N ALA A 178 0.81 15.27 -17.65
CA ALA A 178 0.83 13.91 -18.19
C ALA A 178 -0.18 12.97 -17.52
N GLN A 179 -0.48 13.14 -16.23
CA GLN A 179 -1.59 12.41 -15.60
C GLN A 179 -2.96 12.78 -16.16
N ILE A 180 -3.13 14.00 -16.69
CA ILE A 180 -4.39 14.46 -17.29
C ILE A 180 -4.50 13.98 -18.75
N VAL A 181 -3.45 14.21 -19.55
CA VAL A 181 -3.51 14.03 -21.02
C VAL A 181 -2.77 12.80 -21.54
N GLY A 182 -2.05 12.08 -20.70
CA GLY A 182 -1.19 10.96 -21.10
C GLY A 182 0.22 11.39 -21.49
N ALA A 183 1.15 10.44 -21.46
CA ALA A 183 2.58 10.67 -21.71
C ALA A 183 2.86 11.14 -23.14
N SER A 184 2.17 10.61 -24.16
CA SER A 184 2.35 11.02 -25.55
C SER A 184 1.93 12.47 -25.77
N ALA A 185 0.73 12.83 -25.30
CA ALA A 185 0.20 14.17 -25.46
C ALA A 185 1.03 15.19 -24.65
N ALA A 186 1.41 14.86 -23.41
CA ALA A 186 2.27 15.71 -22.60
C ALA A 186 3.66 15.91 -23.23
N THR A 187 4.27 14.87 -23.79
CA THR A 187 5.56 15.00 -24.49
C THR A 187 5.47 15.97 -25.68
N ARG A 188 4.39 15.87 -26.46
CA ARG A 188 4.13 16.82 -27.57
C ARG A 188 3.91 18.24 -27.03
N ALA A 189 3.10 18.38 -25.98
CA ALA A 189 2.82 19.66 -25.34
C ALA A 189 4.12 20.36 -24.85
N LEU A 190 5.01 19.61 -24.20
CA LEU A 190 6.27 20.14 -23.64
C LEU A 190 7.34 20.44 -24.69
N THR A 191 7.24 19.86 -25.89
CA THR A 191 8.17 20.13 -27.00
C THR A 191 7.65 21.22 -27.95
N ALA A 192 6.38 21.59 -27.87
CA ALA A 192 5.75 22.67 -28.63
C ALA A 192 4.71 23.42 -27.79
N PRO A 193 5.15 24.24 -26.82
CA PRO A 193 4.23 24.95 -25.92
C PRO A 193 3.34 25.98 -26.64
N ASP A 194 3.70 26.43 -27.83
CA ASP A 194 2.89 27.33 -28.65
C ASP A 194 1.78 26.61 -29.45
N SER A 195 1.74 25.26 -29.43
CA SER A 195 0.69 24.50 -30.12
C SER A 195 -0.70 24.81 -29.55
N PRO A 196 -1.75 24.81 -30.39
CA PRO A 196 -3.12 24.93 -29.92
C PRO A 196 -3.48 23.80 -28.95
N THR A 197 -4.14 24.13 -27.84
CA THR A 197 -4.57 23.12 -26.85
C THR A 197 -5.44 22.03 -27.46
N ALA A 198 -6.29 22.38 -28.45
CA ALA A 198 -7.13 21.43 -29.16
C ALA A 198 -6.33 20.31 -29.87
N GLU A 199 -5.12 20.61 -30.38
CA GLU A 199 -4.24 19.62 -31.00
C GLU A 199 -3.79 18.56 -29.98
N ILE A 200 -3.35 19.00 -28.80
CA ILE A 200 -2.90 18.11 -27.72
C ILE A 200 -4.07 17.29 -27.16
N LEU A 201 -5.24 17.89 -26.97
CA LEU A 201 -6.42 17.17 -26.52
C LEU A 201 -6.87 16.11 -27.53
N GLN A 202 -6.65 16.33 -28.83
CA GLN A 202 -6.90 15.30 -29.82
C GLN A 202 -5.94 14.11 -29.65
N ILE A 203 -4.63 14.37 -29.48
CA ILE A 203 -3.65 13.31 -29.21
C ILE A 203 -4.01 12.53 -27.95
N ALA A 204 -4.41 13.23 -26.89
CA ALA A 204 -4.84 12.63 -25.63
C ALA A 204 -6.02 11.67 -25.85
N ARG A 205 -7.04 12.08 -26.61
CA ARG A 205 -8.20 11.22 -26.94
C ARG A 205 -7.80 10.01 -27.79
N ASP A 206 -6.96 10.22 -28.79
CA ASP A 206 -6.51 9.16 -29.70
C ASP A 206 -5.66 8.10 -28.97
N LYS A 207 -4.97 8.49 -27.89
CA LYS A 207 -4.10 7.61 -27.08
C LYS A 207 -4.72 7.16 -25.76
N ALA A 208 -5.91 7.63 -25.42
CA ALA A 208 -6.49 7.48 -24.09
C ALA A 208 -6.53 6.01 -23.62
N GLN A 209 -6.99 5.10 -24.48
CA GLN A 209 -7.04 3.68 -24.14
C GLN A 209 -5.65 3.07 -23.87
N ALA A 210 -4.65 3.41 -24.70
CA ALA A 210 -3.31 2.85 -24.60
C ALA A 210 -2.53 3.38 -23.39
N GLU A 211 -2.84 4.60 -22.95
CA GLU A 211 -2.16 5.27 -21.83
C GLU A 211 -3.02 5.31 -20.56
N GLY A 212 -4.15 4.60 -20.55
CA GLY A 212 -5.03 4.49 -19.39
C GLY A 212 -5.69 5.81 -18.98
N ILE A 213 -5.82 6.77 -19.88
CA ILE A 213 -6.48 8.05 -19.62
C ILE A 213 -7.99 7.89 -19.80
N ASP A 214 -8.76 8.51 -18.91
CA ASP A 214 -10.20 8.63 -19.09
C ASP A 214 -10.56 9.91 -19.86
N PRO A 215 -11.07 9.82 -21.10
CA PRO A 215 -11.45 10.99 -21.88
C PRO A 215 -12.53 11.86 -21.22
N GLU A 216 -13.34 11.29 -20.32
CA GLU A 216 -14.37 12.06 -19.61
C GLU A 216 -13.76 13.14 -18.73
N ASN A 217 -12.58 12.89 -18.15
CA ASN A 217 -11.91 13.86 -17.29
C ASN A 217 -11.40 15.09 -18.05
N LEU A 218 -11.10 14.96 -19.34
CA LEU A 218 -10.68 16.08 -20.20
C LEU A 218 -11.78 17.14 -20.35
N ASN A 219 -13.05 16.73 -20.30
CA ASN A 219 -14.20 17.63 -20.39
C ASN A 219 -14.91 17.83 -19.03
N GLY A 220 -14.56 17.04 -18.02
CA GLY A 220 -15.11 17.10 -16.67
C GLY A 220 -14.10 17.69 -15.68
N ARG A 221 -13.56 16.83 -14.81
CA ARG A 221 -12.70 17.21 -13.67
C ARG A 221 -11.59 18.19 -14.04
N ASP A 222 -10.89 17.95 -15.15
CA ASP A 222 -9.66 18.67 -15.49
C ASP A 222 -9.90 19.79 -16.52
N ALA A 223 -11.15 19.96 -17.01
CA ALA A 223 -11.46 20.88 -18.10
C ALA A 223 -11.08 22.33 -17.81
N SER A 224 -11.27 22.80 -16.57
CA SER A 224 -10.92 24.17 -16.19
C SER A 224 -9.42 24.47 -16.26
N LEU A 225 -8.57 23.46 -16.10
CA LEU A 225 -7.12 23.57 -16.23
C LEU A 225 -6.66 23.56 -17.69
N LEU A 226 -7.48 22.98 -18.58
CA LEU A 226 -7.21 22.80 -20.00
C LEU A 226 -7.83 23.90 -20.87
N ALA A 227 -8.32 24.99 -20.28
CA ALA A 227 -9.09 26.03 -20.97
C ALA A 227 -8.24 27.04 -21.77
N GLY A 228 -6.91 27.00 -21.65
CA GLY A 228 -6.01 27.91 -22.38
C GLY A 228 -6.05 27.69 -23.91
N ALA A 229 -5.84 28.75 -24.68
CA ALA A 229 -5.76 28.67 -26.14
C ALA A 229 -4.49 27.93 -26.62
N THR A 230 -3.40 28.11 -25.88
CA THR A 230 -2.11 27.45 -26.12
C THR A 230 -1.72 26.55 -24.94
N ILE A 231 -0.79 25.63 -25.19
CA ILE A 231 -0.23 24.79 -24.14
C ILE A 231 0.54 25.59 -23.10
N GLN A 232 1.20 26.69 -23.47
CA GLN A 232 1.85 27.55 -22.50
C GLN A 232 0.84 28.10 -21.49
N GLU A 233 -0.33 28.57 -21.95
CA GLU A 233 -1.39 29.05 -21.06
C GLU A 233 -1.93 27.94 -20.14
N VAL A 234 -2.04 26.70 -20.65
CA VAL A 234 -2.41 25.52 -19.84
C VAL A 234 -1.35 25.20 -18.78
N LEU A 235 -0.07 25.20 -19.15
CA LEU A 235 1.04 24.97 -18.23
C LEU A 235 1.11 26.03 -17.13
N ASP A 236 0.87 27.30 -17.47
CA ASP A 236 0.83 28.41 -16.52
C ASP A 236 -0.36 28.25 -15.54
N ALA A 237 -1.54 27.90 -16.05
CA ALA A 237 -2.73 27.65 -15.24
C ALA A 237 -2.53 26.48 -14.26
N ILE A 238 -1.98 25.35 -14.75
CA ILE A 238 -1.63 24.19 -13.92
C ILE A 238 -0.60 24.58 -12.85
N THR A 239 0.47 25.28 -13.24
CA THR A 239 1.54 25.69 -12.32
C THR A 239 1.00 26.57 -11.20
N ALA A 240 0.16 27.55 -11.53
CA ALA A 240 -0.46 28.42 -10.53
C ALA A 240 -1.33 27.64 -9.54
N LYS A 241 -2.14 26.70 -10.02
CA LYS A 241 -3.03 25.89 -9.17
C LYS A 241 -2.28 24.88 -8.32
N LEU A 242 -1.24 24.25 -8.85
CA LEU A 242 -0.36 23.37 -8.07
C LEU A 242 0.40 24.15 -7.01
N ALA A 243 0.88 25.36 -7.29
CA ALA A 243 1.56 26.19 -6.31
C ALA A 243 0.63 26.56 -5.13
N GLU A 244 -0.60 26.99 -5.43
CA GLU A 244 -1.64 27.27 -4.42
C GLU A 244 -1.91 26.04 -3.53
N ALA A 245 -2.13 24.88 -4.15
CA ALA A 245 -2.39 23.63 -3.43
C ALA A 245 -1.18 23.15 -2.63
N LEU A 246 0.03 23.29 -3.16
CA LEU A 246 1.28 22.87 -2.51
C LEU A 246 1.52 23.69 -1.24
N GLU A 247 1.34 25.01 -1.29
CA GLU A 247 1.48 25.84 -0.08
C GLU A 247 0.48 25.44 1.01
N ALA A 248 -0.76 25.09 0.63
CA ALA A 248 -1.79 24.66 1.57
C ALA A 248 -1.44 23.33 2.28
N VAL A 249 -0.81 22.38 1.58
CA VAL A 249 -0.49 21.04 2.15
C VAL A 249 0.91 20.92 2.72
N ARG A 250 1.83 21.83 2.38
CA ARG A 250 3.22 21.81 2.81
C ARG A 250 3.42 21.56 4.31
N PRO A 251 2.73 22.25 5.25
CA PRO A 251 2.92 22.00 6.67
C PRO A 251 2.48 20.58 7.09
N LEU A 252 1.40 20.06 6.49
CA LEU A 252 0.88 18.72 6.79
C LEU A 252 1.86 17.63 6.34
N VAL A 253 2.37 17.75 5.11
CA VAL A 253 3.34 16.80 4.56
C VAL A 253 4.64 16.81 5.36
N ARG A 254 5.15 18.00 5.73
CA ARG A 254 6.36 18.10 6.57
C ARG A 254 6.18 17.39 7.91
N LYS A 255 5.06 17.64 8.59
CA LYS A 255 4.74 16.96 9.85
C LYS A 255 4.69 15.44 9.66
N ALA A 256 3.99 14.96 8.64
CA ALA A 256 3.89 13.53 8.33
C ALA A 256 5.25 12.89 8.02
N VAL A 257 6.12 13.59 7.27
CA VAL A 257 7.49 13.14 6.98
C VAL A 257 8.33 13.12 8.25
N ASP A 258 8.26 14.14 9.10
CA ASP A 258 8.99 14.18 10.37
C ASP A 258 8.56 13.04 11.31
N GLU A 259 7.26 12.74 11.36
CA GLU A 259 6.72 11.60 12.12
C GLU A 259 7.22 10.28 11.55
N LEU A 260 7.19 10.10 10.22
CA LEU A 260 7.74 8.92 9.57
C LEU A 260 9.25 8.80 9.81
N ILE A 261 10.01 9.88 9.75
CA ILE A 261 11.45 9.89 10.03
C ILE A 261 11.72 9.53 11.48
N LYS A 262 10.94 10.04 12.46
CA LYS A 262 11.09 9.64 13.86
C LYS A 262 10.87 8.15 14.04
N VAL A 263 9.80 7.64 13.44
CA VAL A 263 9.50 6.21 13.41
C VAL A 263 10.65 5.43 12.74
N LEU A 264 11.16 5.88 11.60
CA LEU A 264 12.34 5.34 10.89
C LEU A 264 13.65 5.46 11.66
N ALA A 265 13.84 6.50 12.46
CA ALA A 265 15.02 6.69 13.30
C ALA A 265 14.99 5.77 14.52
N GLU A 266 13.80 5.54 15.09
CA GLU A 266 13.56 4.45 16.04
C GLU A 266 13.82 3.08 15.40
N PHE A 267 13.58 2.93 14.09
CA PHE A 267 13.94 1.75 13.29
C PHE A 267 15.42 1.69 12.83
N GLY A 268 16.17 2.81 12.89
CA GLY A 268 17.53 2.95 12.34
C GLY A 268 18.65 2.58 13.30
N GLY A 269 18.32 2.21 14.54
CA GLY A 269 19.26 1.56 15.44
C GLY A 269 19.52 0.12 14.98
N THR A 270 20.78 -0.32 15.01
CA THR A 270 21.17 -1.75 14.86
C THR A 270 20.73 -2.62 16.05
N GLY A 271 19.85 -2.10 16.91
CA GLY A 271 19.28 -2.82 18.02
C GLY A 271 18.13 -3.71 17.57
N PRO A 272 17.83 -4.79 18.32
CA PRO A 272 16.65 -5.59 18.06
C PRO A 272 15.41 -4.70 18.16
N VAL A 273 14.59 -4.70 17.11
CA VAL A 273 13.32 -3.99 17.11
C VAL A 273 12.48 -4.54 18.26
N GLY A 274 12.08 -3.69 19.20
CA GLY A 274 11.16 -4.11 20.24
C GLY A 274 9.88 -4.64 19.61
N LEU A 275 9.29 -5.70 20.18
CA LEU A 275 7.96 -6.26 19.86
C LEU A 275 6.79 -5.24 19.86
N ALA A 276 7.07 -3.94 20.04
CA ALA A 276 6.13 -2.85 19.94
C ALA A 276 5.73 -2.49 18.49
N LEU A 277 6.56 -2.85 17.50
CA LEU A 277 6.38 -2.42 16.10
C LEU A 277 5.73 -3.45 15.17
N ILE A 278 5.76 -4.73 15.53
CA ILE A 278 4.79 -5.68 14.95
C ILE A 278 3.45 -5.43 15.63
N ARG A 279 2.37 -5.37 14.87
CA ARG A 279 1.01 -5.32 15.42
C ARG A 279 0.84 -6.43 16.45
N ARG A 280 0.91 -6.11 17.75
CA ARG A 280 0.81 -7.08 18.87
C ARG A 280 -0.50 -7.89 18.87
N GLN A 281 -1.47 -7.43 18.07
CA GLN A 281 -2.79 -8.00 17.85
C GLN A 281 -2.95 -8.71 16.49
N SER A 282 -1.87 -8.87 15.71
CA SER A 282 -1.92 -9.67 14.48
C SER A 282 -2.35 -11.10 14.81
N SER A 283 -3.31 -11.65 14.06
CA SER A 283 -3.76 -13.03 14.23
C SER A 283 -2.63 -14.04 14.01
N TYR A 284 -1.62 -13.69 13.21
CA TYR A 284 -0.42 -14.50 13.03
C TYR A 284 0.41 -14.65 14.30
N LEU A 285 0.31 -13.70 15.24
CA LEU A 285 1.00 -13.70 16.53
C LEU A 285 0.03 -13.92 17.70
N ALA A 286 -1.01 -14.74 17.52
CA ALA A 286 -2.06 -14.93 18.53
C ALA A 286 -1.56 -15.53 19.86
N THR A 287 -0.48 -16.31 19.86
CA THR A 287 0.03 -17.00 21.08
C THR A 287 1.36 -16.43 21.56
N ALA A 288 1.68 -16.65 22.83
CA ALA A 288 2.94 -16.22 23.43
C ALA A 288 4.15 -16.91 22.76
N GLU A 289 4.00 -18.17 22.37
CA GLU A 289 5.03 -18.95 21.68
C GLU A 289 5.33 -18.35 20.31
N LYS A 290 4.30 -18.04 19.51
CA LYS A 290 4.50 -17.39 18.20
C LYS A 290 5.17 -16.03 18.34
N LYS A 291 4.78 -15.24 19.36
CA LYS A 291 5.44 -13.97 19.66
C LYS A 291 6.91 -14.16 20.04
N ALA A 292 7.23 -15.20 20.82
CA ALA A 292 8.61 -15.53 21.18
C ALA A 292 9.44 -15.94 19.96
N MET A 293 8.88 -16.76 19.06
CA MET A 293 9.58 -17.18 17.83
C MET A 293 9.79 -16.00 16.88
N ALA A 294 8.78 -15.17 16.65
CA ALA A 294 8.92 -13.97 15.84
C ALA A 294 10.00 -13.04 16.42
N LYS A 295 9.98 -12.82 17.74
CA LYS A 295 11.01 -12.03 18.45
C LYS A 295 12.41 -12.61 18.21
N LEU A 296 12.57 -13.93 18.36
CA LEU A 296 13.86 -14.59 18.18
C LEU A 296 14.41 -14.42 16.75
N ILE A 297 13.55 -14.55 15.73
CA ILE A 297 13.91 -14.30 14.32
C ILE A 297 14.39 -12.85 14.17
N MET A 298 13.60 -11.89 14.66
CA MET A 298 13.95 -10.47 14.55
C MET A 298 15.27 -10.15 15.24
N GLU A 299 15.50 -10.66 16.46
CA GLU A 299 16.72 -10.44 17.22
C GLU A 299 17.95 -10.99 16.49
N LYS A 300 17.87 -12.21 15.94
CA LYS A 300 18.99 -12.80 15.20
C LYS A 300 19.24 -12.09 13.86
N PHE A 301 18.20 -11.69 13.13
CA PHE A 301 18.37 -10.91 11.90
C PHE A 301 18.94 -9.52 12.17
N ALA A 302 18.48 -8.84 13.24
CA ALA A 302 19.04 -7.56 13.68
C ALA A 302 20.52 -7.69 14.05
N ALA A 303 20.91 -8.77 14.74
CA ALA A 303 22.30 -9.05 15.07
C ALA A 303 23.20 -9.25 13.84
N GLN A 304 22.62 -9.59 12.68
CA GLN A 304 23.32 -9.65 11.39
C GLN A 304 23.31 -8.32 10.61
N GLY A 305 22.79 -7.24 11.21
CA GLY A 305 22.69 -5.92 10.61
C GLY A 305 21.53 -5.74 9.63
N PHE A 306 20.55 -6.66 9.62
CA PHE A 306 19.35 -6.50 8.80
C PHE A 306 18.34 -5.56 9.47
N GLY A 307 17.82 -4.62 8.69
CA GLY A 307 16.83 -3.64 9.14
C GLY A 307 15.43 -4.22 9.33
N THR A 308 14.50 -3.38 9.76
CA THR A 308 13.13 -3.79 10.12
C THR A 308 12.39 -4.49 8.97
N VAL A 309 12.45 -3.96 7.75
CA VAL A 309 11.72 -4.55 6.61
C VAL A 309 12.24 -5.95 6.27
N GLN A 310 13.54 -6.19 6.47
CA GLN A 310 14.15 -7.52 6.33
C GLN A 310 13.73 -8.47 7.45
N GLN A 311 13.69 -7.98 8.69
CA GLN A 311 13.22 -8.75 9.85
C GLN A 311 11.75 -9.16 9.68
N ILE A 312 10.88 -8.25 9.23
CA ILE A 312 9.47 -8.55 8.95
C ILE A 312 9.35 -9.56 7.82
N ALA A 313 10.11 -9.40 6.73
CA ALA A 313 10.12 -10.37 5.64
C ALA A 313 10.51 -11.77 6.13
N ALA A 314 11.54 -11.90 6.98
CA ALA A 314 11.94 -13.17 7.56
C ALA A 314 10.84 -13.80 8.43
N VAL A 315 10.18 -13.01 9.28
CA VAL A 315 9.04 -13.49 10.09
C VAL A 315 7.87 -13.92 9.21
N ALA A 316 7.53 -13.17 8.17
CA ALA A 316 6.46 -13.51 7.23
C ALA A 316 6.75 -14.83 6.50
N ASN A 317 8.00 -15.07 6.10
CA ASN A 317 8.43 -16.34 5.53
C ASN A 317 8.26 -17.49 6.54
N ALA A 318 8.75 -17.34 7.78
CA ALA A 318 8.58 -18.38 8.80
C ALA A 318 7.11 -18.66 9.18
N ILE A 319 6.22 -17.65 9.09
CA ILE A 319 4.78 -17.84 9.26
C ILE A 319 4.21 -18.68 8.11
N ALA A 320 4.58 -18.40 6.85
CA ALA A 320 4.11 -19.17 5.71
C ALA A 320 4.62 -20.61 5.72
N GLU A 321 5.88 -20.82 6.09
CA GLU A 321 6.52 -22.14 6.12
C GLU A 321 5.99 -23.03 7.24
N SER A 322 5.86 -22.50 8.46
CA SER A 322 5.61 -23.31 9.65
C SER A 322 4.52 -22.78 10.58
N GLY A 323 3.95 -21.61 10.28
CA GLY A 323 3.09 -20.89 11.23
C GLY A 323 3.85 -20.47 12.50
N LEU A 324 5.17 -20.27 12.40
CA LEU A 324 6.10 -20.07 13.53
C LEU A 324 6.16 -21.25 14.50
N ASN A 325 6.00 -22.47 14.00
CA ASN A 325 6.14 -23.69 14.80
C ASN A 325 7.54 -24.32 14.60
N PRO A 326 8.43 -24.27 15.59
CA PRO A 326 9.76 -24.86 15.45
C PRO A 326 9.73 -26.39 15.36
N ASN A 327 8.62 -27.03 15.74
CA ASN A 327 8.46 -28.48 15.62
C ASN A 327 7.78 -28.90 14.30
N ALA A 328 7.49 -27.97 13.40
CA ALA A 328 6.88 -28.29 12.11
C ALA A 328 7.77 -29.24 11.30
N SER A 329 7.14 -30.20 10.65
CA SER A 329 7.83 -31.22 9.84
C SER A 329 7.01 -31.59 8.62
N ASN A 330 7.67 -31.64 7.47
CA ASN A 330 7.14 -32.24 6.25
C ASN A 330 8.00 -33.45 5.87
N THR A 331 7.41 -34.65 5.86
CA THR A 331 8.05 -35.89 5.42
C THR A 331 7.40 -36.47 4.17
N ALA A 332 6.39 -35.79 3.60
CA ALA A 332 5.65 -36.23 2.43
C ALA A 332 6.27 -35.65 1.16
N GLY A 333 7.13 -36.42 0.51
CA GLY A 333 7.81 -36.02 -0.75
C GLY A 333 9.10 -35.22 -0.55
N GLU A 334 9.23 -34.53 0.59
CA GLU A 334 10.47 -33.90 1.04
C GLU A 334 10.71 -34.20 2.53
N ARG A 335 11.88 -33.80 3.04
CA ARG A 335 12.23 -33.99 4.45
C ARG A 335 12.69 -32.66 5.05
N SER A 336 11.71 -31.85 5.45
CA SER A 336 11.86 -30.44 5.84
C SER A 336 11.40 -30.21 7.27
N PHE A 337 12.11 -29.35 8.02
CA PHE A 337 11.85 -29.14 9.45
C PHE A 337 12.02 -27.70 9.91
N GLY A 338 11.33 -27.35 10.99
CA GLY A 338 11.52 -26.13 11.75
C GLY A 338 10.88 -24.88 11.15
N LEU A 339 11.32 -23.73 11.64
CA LEU A 339 10.70 -22.43 11.37
C LEU A 339 10.65 -22.09 9.87
N PHE A 340 11.75 -22.36 9.16
CA PHE A 340 11.92 -22.12 7.72
C PHE A 340 11.83 -23.40 6.87
N GLN A 341 11.25 -24.48 7.40
CA GLN A 341 11.10 -25.77 6.69
C GLN A 341 12.37 -26.20 5.91
N LEU A 342 13.51 -26.19 6.59
CA LEU A 342 14.81 -26.44 5.95
C LEU A 342 14.90 -27.89 5.47
N ASN A 343 15.01 -28.08 4.15
CA ASN A 343 14.98 -29.39 3.50
C ASN A 343 16.33 -30.12 3.57
N GLN A 344 16.33 -31.35 4.11
CA GLN A 344 17.51 -32.23 4.21
C GLN A 344 17.89 -32.90 2.87
N ASN A 345 16.94 -33.05 1.94
CA ASN A 345 17.14 -33.74 0.66
C ASN A 345 17.75 -32.80 -0.40
N GLY A 346 18.90 -32.21 -0.09
CA GLY A 346 19.64 -31.33 -1.01
C GLY A 346 19.27 -29.84 -0.91
N GLY A 347 18.48 -29.46 0.09
CA GLY A 347 18.17 -28.07 0.42
C GLY A 347 19.12 -27.48 1.47
N VAL A 348 18.69 -26.38 2.08
CA VAL A 348 19.45 -25.64 3.10
C VAL A 348 19.68 -26.47 4.37
N GLY A 349 18.82 -27.46 4.66
CA GLY A 349 18.96 -28.37 5.80
C GLY A 349 19.90 -29.55 5.54
N PHE A 350 20.53 -29.66 4.35
CA PHE A 350 21.42 -30.77 4.03
C PHE A 350 22.62 -30.83 5.00
N GLY A 351 22.85 -32.00 5.59
CA GLY A 351 23.96 -32.23 6.54
C GLY A 351 23.63 -31.95 8.01
N HIS A 352 22.42 -31.44 8.30
CA HIS A 352 21.92 -31.22 9.65
C HIS A 352 20.94 -32.32 10.05
N ASP A 353 20.94 -32.73 11.32
CA ASP A 353 19.97 -33.71 11.81
C ASP A 353 18.61 -33.08 12.14
N GLU A 354 17.58 -33.90 12.32
CA GLU A 354 16.22 -33.42 12.58
C GLU A 354 16.09 -32.63 13.89
N ALA A 355 16.83 -33.03 14.94
CA ALA A 355 16.78 -32.35 16.22
C ALA A 355 17.39 -30.95 16.11
N GLU A 356 18.50 -30.83 15.38
CA GLU A 356 19.13 -29.55 15.05
C GLU A 356 18.18 -28.64 14.27
N LEU A 357 17.47 -29.19 13.28
CA LEU A 357 16.55 -28.40 12.45
C LEU A 357 15.26 -28.00 13.18
N LYS A 358 14.87 -28.70 14.24
CA LYS A 358 13.74 -28.33 15.11
C LYS A 358 14.10 -27.37 16.24
N ASP A 359 15.39 -27.20 16.53
CA ASP A 359 15.84 -26.17 17.45
C ASP A 359 15.66 -24.78 16.80
N PRO A 360 14.85 -23.87 17.37
CA PRO A 360 14.53 -22.60 16.74
C PRO A 360 15.75 -21.71 16.56
N ASP A 361 16.64 -21.67 17.56
CA ASP A 361 17.87 -20.89 17.48
C ASP A 361 18.72 -21.36 16.30
N ARG A 362 18.89 -22.68 16.20
CA ARG A 362 19.75 -23.28 15.20
C ARG A 362 19.15 -23.26 13.80
N ASN A 363 17.84 -23.45 13.65
CA ASN A 363 17.13 -23.30 12.39
C ASN A 363 17.33 -21.90 11.79
N ILE A 364 17.23 -20.85 12.61
CA ILE A 364 17.45 -19.46 12.17
C ILE A 364 18.93 -19.24 11.79
N GLU A 365 19.87 -19.77 12.56
CA GLU A 365 21.30 -19.65 12.27
C GLU A 365 21.69 -20.32 10.96
N ILE A 366 21.10 -21.48 10.63
CA ILE A 366 21.34 -22.16 9.36
C ILE A 366 20.81 -21.32 8.19
N MET A 367 19.63 -20.73 8.31
CA MET A 367 19.08 -19.81 7.30
C MET A 367 19.97 -18.57 7.12
N LEU A 368 20.42 -17.95 8.21
CA LEU A 368 21.35 -16.81 8.16
C LEU A 368 22.69 -17.20 7.53
N ALA A 369 23.19 -18.41 7.80
CA ALA A 369 24.40 -18.93 7.16
C ALA A 369 24.21 -19.14 5.66
N GLU A 370 23.05 -19.62 5.21
CA GLU A 370 22.69 -19.68 3.78
C GLU A 370 22.74 -18.30 3.13
N ILE A 371 22.10 -17.29 3.74
CA ILE A 371 22.12 -15.89 3.27
C ILE A 371 23.55 -15.34 3.23
N ALA A 372 24.41 -15.76 4.16
CA ALA A 372 25.81 -15.34 4.23
C ALA A 372 26.70 -15.96 3.14
N LYS A 373 26.29 -17.05 2.47
CA LYS A 373 27.13 -17.76 1.50
C LYS A 373 27.62 -16.84 0.36
N PRO A 374 28.83 -17.07 -0.19
CA PRO A 374 29.42 -16.20 -1.21
C PRO A 374 28.54 -16.02 -2.46
N TYR A 375 27.86 -17.06 -2.93
CA TYR A 375 26.99 -16.97 -4.11
C TYR A 375 25.72 -16.14 -3.86
N GLN A 376 25.35 -15.90 -2.60
CA GLN A 376 24.23 -15.02 -2.23
C GLN A 376 24.67 -13.57 -2.06
N ARG A 377 25.96 -13.22 -2.21
CA ARG A 377 26.48 -11.88 -1.89
C ARG A 377 25.65 -10.76 -2.53
N ALA A 378 25.33 -10.86 -3.82
CA ALA A 378 24.53 -9.84 -4.51
C ALA A 378 23.11 -9.74 -3.93
N ASN A 379 22.45 -10.89 -3.72
CA ASN A 379 21.09 -10.95 -3.17
C ASN A 379 21.05 -10.48 -1.73
N ARG A 380 22.05 -10.81 -0.91
CA ARG A 380 22.19 -10.30 0.46
C ARG A 380 22.37 -8.79 0.48
N HIS A 381 23.19 -8.23 -0.43
CA HIS A 381 23.33 -6.77 -0.54
C HIS A 381 22.01 -6.12 -0.95
N ALA A 382 21.30 -6.67 -1.95
CA ALA A 382 19.99 -6.17 -2.36
C ALA A 382 18.97 -6.27 -1.22
N PHE A 383 18.95 -7.41 -0.51
CA PHE A 383 18.09 -7.64 0.64
C PHE A 383 18.39 -6.66 1.77
N ALA A 384 19.65 -6.40 2.10
CA ALA A 384 20.03 -5.46 3.15
C ALA A 384 19.76 -3.99 2.76
N ALA A 385 19.85 -3.65 1.47
CA ALA A 385 19.71 -2.28 0.98
C ALA A 385 18.27 -1.86 0.70
N THR A 386 17.36 -2.81 0.47
CA THR A 386 15.97 -2.46 0.12
C THR A 386 15.25 -1.81 1.31
N THR A 387 14.48 -0.77 1.01
CA THR A 387 13.53 -0.13 1.94
C THR A 387 12.09 -0.55 1.65
N SER A 388 11.85 -1.28 0.56
CA SER A 388 10.52 -1.78 0.18
C SER A 388 10.26 -3.13 0.84
N LEU A 389 9.15 -3.23 1.58
CA LEU A 389 8.71 -4.48 2.20
C LEU A 389 8.41 -5.56 1.16
N HIS A 390 7.75 -5.19 0.06
CA HIS A 390 7.46 -6.12 -1.03
C HIS A 390 8.74 -6.66 -1.65
N GLU A 391 9.72 -5.79 -1.92
CA GLU A 391 11.01 -6.21 -2.47
C GLU A 391 11.81 -7.06 -1.47
N ALA A 392 11.76 -6.76 -0.18
CA ALA A 392 12.38 -7.59 0.85
C ALA A 392 11.79 -9.01 0.85
N VAL A 393 10.46 -9.14 0.82
CA VAL A 393 9.77 -10.44 0.73
C VAL A 393 10.14 -11.15 -0.56
N ARG A 394 10.06 -10.47 -1.70
CA ARG A 394 10.40 -11.04 -3.02
C ARG A 394 11.83 -11.57 -3.04
N ILE A 395 12.80 -10.81 -2.55
CA ILE A 395 14.20 -11.24 -2.50
C ILE A 395 14.33 -12.49 -1.62
N PHE A 396 13.70 -12.48 -0.44
CA PHE A 396 13.75 -13.62 0.48
C PHE A 396 13.20 -14.90 -0.17
N VAL A 397 12.01 -14.81 -0.78
CA VAL A 397 11.36 -15.92 -1.48
C VAL A 397 12.19 -16.41 -2.66
N HIS A 398 12.63 -15.50 -3.53
CA HIS A 398 13.27 -15.89 -4.78
C HIS A 398 14.67 -16.46 -4.60
N HIS A 399 15.38 -16.02 -3.57
CA HIS A 399 16.80 -16.27 -3.42
C HIS A 399 17.19 -17.04 -2.17
N PHE A 400 16.41 -17.01 -1.10
CA PHE A 400 16.73 -17.75 0.13
C PHE A 400 15.88 -19.01 0.27
N GLU A 401 14.55 -18.88 0.21
CA GLU A 401 13.62 -20.03 0.31
C GLU A 401 13.53 -20.85 -0.97
N LYS A 402 13.50 -20.18 -2.13
CA LYS A 402 13.47 -20.78 -3.47
C LYS A 402 12.33 -21.80 -3.69
N PRO A 403 11.06 -21.48 -3.35
CA PRO A 403 9.95 -22.38 -3.64
C PRO A 403 9.72 -22.51 -5.15
N ALA A 404 8.96 -23.53 -5.56
CA ALA A 404 8.62 -23.75 -6.97
C ALA A 404 7.77 -22.60 -7.54
N ASN A 405 6.74 -22.16 -6.82
CA ASN A 405 5.86 -21.07 -7.22
C ASN A 405 6.30 -19.72 -6.63
N LYS A 406 7.38 -19.14 -7.16
CA LYS A 406 7.97 -17.91 -6.60
C LYS A 406 7.01 -16.72 -6.57
N THR A 407 6.23 -16.52 -7.64
CA THR A 407 5.30 -15.38 -7.73
C THR A 407 4.15 -15.51 -6.74
N GLY A 408 3.51 -16.68 -6.67
CA GLY A 408 2.41 -16.91 -5.72
C GLY A 408 2.88 -16.84 -4.27
N GLU A 409 4.05 -17.40 -3.97
CA GLU A 409 4.63 -17.33 -2.62
C GLU A 409 5.05 -15.91 -2.24
N THR A 410 5.52 -15.10 -3.19
CA THR A 410 5.82 -13.68 -2.94
C THR A 410 4.55 -12.92 -2.57
N ALA A 411 3.47 -13.07 -3.35
CA ALA A 411 2.20 -12.42 -3.06
C ALA A 411 1.65 -12.84 -1.69
N HIS A 412 1.59 -14.14 -1.42
CA HIS A 412 1.08 -14.67 -0.15
C HIS A 412 1.89 -14.18 1.06
N ARG A 413 3.22 -14.24 1.00
CA ARG A 413 4.08 -13.80 2.11
C ARG A 413 4.08 -12.29 2.27
N PHE A 414 3.82 -11.56 1.19
CA PHE A 414 3.67 -10.12 1.26
C PHE A 414 2.38 -9.73 1.98
N GLU A 415 1.25 -10.41 1.73
CA GLU A 415 0.02 -10.22 2.50
C GLU A 415 0.24 -10.49 4.00
N ILE A 416 0.96 -11.56 4.34
CA ILE A 416 1.35 -11.84 5.74
C ILE A 416 2.18 -10.69 6.30
N ALA A 417 3.20 -10.23 5.55
CA ALA A 417 4.07 -9.14 5.97
C ALA A 417 3.29 -7.83 6.19
N GLN A 418 2.35 -7.49 5.31
CA GLN A 418 1.44 -6.37 5.49
C GLN A 418 0.59 -6.53 6.76
N GLY A 419 0.14 -7.75 7.09
CA GLY A 419 -0.56 -8.03 8.35
C GLY A 419 0.29 -7.88 9.62
N LEU A 420 1.62 -7.78 9.50
CA LEU A 420 2.55 -7.53 10.59
C LEU A 420 2.88 -6.05 10.77
N VAL A 421 2.89 -5.28 9.68
CA VAL A 421 3.10 -3.82 9.66
C VAL A 421 1.75 -3.14 9.92
N GLY A 422 1.62 -2.51 11.09
CA GLY A 422 0.36 -1.97 11.59
C GLY A 422 -0.30 -0.95 10.69
#